data_AF-A0A4V1UD37-F1
#
_entry.id   AF-A0A4V1UD37-F1
#
_cell.length_a   1.000
_cell.length_b   1.000
_cell.length_c   1.000
_cell.angle_alpha   90.00
_cell.angle_beta   90.00
_cell.angle_gamma   90.00
#
_symmetry.space_group_name_H-M   'P 1'
#
loop_
_entity.id
_entity.type
_entity.pdbx_description
1 polymer ?
#
loop_
_entity_poly.entity_id
_entity_poly.type
_entity_poly.pdbx_seq_one_letter_code
_entity_poly.pdbx_strand_id
1 'polypeptide(L)'
;MARTKARNAFRSWRSQLPPADERRIPEQKLSILNPPARLSFEDNYEETLAFILAIRARSSDKKERLGRYGYKSSFSRINLDQIKDIDPAVGLVLAGEMDRSFTKRQGVTLRSNDDQWHENVRELFLTSGLFELLRIAPKGSFIRPPAGPVRRMLKYRRGSAPDGQQADQLRVELEELCGLEFGPRVPVNNALCEAMTNVHHHAYPPGRIWYPMQPKGDWWATGAWSPDSGTMHMMIYDQGVGIPATLPRSSHWTSAIPLLDRLDPEKTDAGLIEAALELRRTSTDIGGRGRGLYEMAEWIDKTQKGFLRIMSGAGVVTFRPGNKVVRRTLSAPFCGTLVEWEVQHGA
;
A
#
# COMPACT_ATOMS: atom_id res chain seq x y z
N MET A 1 -8.08 -28.29 -4.74
CA MET A 1 -6.90 -27.98 -5.58
C MET A 1 -6.53 -26.49 -5.58
N ALA A 2 -7.46 -25.57 -5.90
CA ALA A 2 -7.17 -24.13 -6.02
C ALA A 2 -6.63 -23.44 -4.75
N ARG A 3 -7.22 -23.70 -3.56
CA ARG A 3 -6.72 -23.16 -2.27
C ARG A 3 -5.31 -23.64 -1.95
N THR A 4 -4.98 -24.89 -2.25
CA THR A 4 -3.63 -25.44 -2.10
C THR A 4 -2.62 -24.72 -3.00
N LYS A 5 -3.01 -24.44 -4.26
CA LYS A 5 -2.17 -23.65 -5.19
C LYS A 5 -1.91 -22.24 -4.67
N ALA A 6 -2.96 -21.53 -4.22
CA ALA A 6 -2.83 -20.19 -3.64
C ALA A 6 -1.95 -20.18 -2.38
N ARG A 7 -2.09 -21.20 -1.52
CA ARG A 7 -1.24 -21.39 -0.33
C ARG A 7 0.22 -21.66 -0.69
N ASN A 8 0.48 -22.51 -1.67
CA ASN A 8 1.84 -22.83 -2.10
C ASN A 8 2.51 -21.62 -2.75
N ALA A 9 1.78 -20.83 -3.55
CA ALA A 9 2.26 -19.56 -4.09
C ALA A 9 2.66 -18.60 -2.96
N PHE A 10 1.78 -18.38 -1.98
CA PHE A 10 2.09 -17.52 -0.83
C PHE A 10 3.30 -18.00 -0.03
N ARG A 11 3.46 -19.32 0.15
CA ARG A 11 4.63 -19.91 0.82
C ARG A 11 5.91 -19.69 0.02
N SER A 12 5.85 -19.84 -1.30
CA SER A 12 6.98 -19.59 -2.21
C SER A 12 7.44 -18.13 -2.14
N TRP A 13 6.50 -17.18 -2.21
CA TRP A 13 6.80 -15.76 -2.05
C TRP A 13 7.44 -15.47 -0.69
N ARG A 14 6.91 -16.10 0.37
CA ARG A 14 7.44 -15.95 1.73
C ARG A 14 8.85 -16.50 1.90
N SER A 15 9.25 -17.53 1.16
CA SER A 15 10.60 -18.11 1.21
C SER A 15 11.66 -17.30 0.46
N GLN A 16 11.25 -16.35 -0.39
CA GLN A 16 12.18 -15.43 -1.09
C GLN A 16 12.64 -14.26 -0.21
N LEU A 17 11.99 -14.09 0.94
CA LEU A 17 12.21 -12.98 1.86
C LEU A 17 12.88 -13.50 3.15
N PRO A 18 13.57 -12.62 3.90
CA PRO A 18 14.11 -12.99 5.20
C PRO A 18 13.00 -13.50 6.13
N PRO A 19 13.33 -14.38 7.09
CA PRO A 19 12.38 -14.83 8.08
C PRO A 19 11.89 -13.62 8.89
N ALA A 20 10.58 -13.55 9.11
CA ALA A 20 10.03 -12.55 10.02
C ALA A 20 10.49 -12.87 11.46
N ASP A 21 10.85 -11.83 12.23
CA ASP A 21 11.22 -12.01 13.63
C ASP A 21 9.98 -12.34 14.48
N GLU A 22 9.77 -13.64 14.69
CA GLU A 22 8.69 -14.17 15.51
C GLU A 22 9.23 -14.84 16.78
N ARG A 23 9.09 -14.16 17.91
CA ARG A 23 9.38 -14.75 19.22
C ARG A 23 8.16 -15.45 19.79
N ARG A 24 8.36 -16.66 20.32
CA ARG A 24 7.31 -17.42 21.03
C ARG A 24 7.66 -17.54 22.50
N ILE A 25 6.61 -17.44 23.31
CA ILE A 25 6.67 -17.63 24.76
C ILE A 25 5.63 -18.70 25.10
N PRO A 26 6.00 -20.00 25.00
CA PRO A 26 5.08 -21.12 25.16
C PRO A 26 4.35 -21.11 26.51
N GLU A 27 5.06 -20.73 27.58
CA GLU A 27 4.54 -20.68 28.96
C GLU A 27 3.36 -19.71 29.06
N GLN A 28 3.40 -18.62 28.27
CA GLN A 28 2.36 -17.59 28.22
C GLN A 28 1.36 -17.81 27.07
N LYS A 29 1.52 -18.87 26.27
CA LYS A 29 0.77 -19.12 25.02
C LYS A 29 0.76 -17.89 24.10
N LEU A 30 1.87 -17.15 24.09
CA LEU A 30 2.02 -15.87 23.40
C LEU A 30 2.98 -16.00 22.21
N SER A 31 2.61 -15.37 21.09
CA SER A 31 3.48 -15.16 19.95
C SER A 31 3.62 -13.67 19.68
N ILE A 32 4.85 -13.19 19.57
CA ILE A 32 5.20 -11.79 19.28
C ILE A 32 5.75 -11.74 17.85
N LEU A 33 5.37 -10.73 17.07
CA LEU A 33 6.04 -10.39 15.79
C LEU A 33 6.73 -9.07 16.01
N ASN A 34 8.02 -9.02 15.74
CA ASN A 34 8.80 -7.80 15.77
C ASN A 34 8.98 -7.24 14.35
N PRO A 35 8.97 -5.90 14.20
CA PRO A 35 9.27 -5.24 12.95
C PRO A 35 10.78 -4.97 12.83
N PRO A 36 11.31 -4.74 11.62
CA PRO A 36 12.60 -4.09 11.49
C PRO A 36 12.56 -2.67 12.05
N ALA A 37 13.72 -2.10 12.38
CA ALA A 37 13.80 -0.76 12.96
C ALA A 37 13.40 0.35 11.97
N ARG A 38 13.55 0.11 10.66
CA ARG A 38 13.15 1.02 9.60
C ARG A 38 12.21 0.31 8.63
N LEU A 39 11.03 0.90 8.43
CA LEU A 39 10.01 0.38 7.52
C LEU A 39 9.96 1.24 6.25
N SER A 40 10.55 0.74 5.16
CA SER A 40 10.66 1.45 3.88
C SER A 40 10.55 0.48 2.71
N PHE A 41 9.80 0.87 1.66
CA PHE A 41 9.76 0.10 0.40
C PHE A 41 10.92 0.43 -0.55
N GLU A 42 11.65 1.52 -0.29
CA GLU A 42 12.82 1.90 -1.06
C GLU A 42 14.09 1.35 -0.42
N ASP A 43 14.29 1.64 0.87
CA ASP A 43 15.55 1.39 1.56
C ASP A 43 15.60 0.06 2.35
N ASN A 44 14.45 -0.55 2.64
CA ASN A 44 14.37 -1.80 3.41
C ASN A 44 13.23 -2.72 2.97
N TYR A 45 13.13 -2.97 1.66
CA TYR A 45 11.97 -3.64 1.06
C TYR A 45 11.74 -5.04 1.62
N GLU A 46 12.77 -5.87 1.66
CA GLU A 46 12.70 -7.29 2.03
C GLU A 46 12.16 -7.50 3.45
N GLU A 47 12.74 -6.81 4.43
CA GLU A 47 12.36 -6.92 5.85
C GLU A 47 10.99 -6.27 6.10
N THR A 48 10.70 -5.15 5.43
CA THR A 48 9.40 -4.45 5.50
C THR A 48 8.28 -5.35 4.97
N LEU A 49 8.46 -5.95 3.79
CA LEU A 49 7.51 -6.89 3.24
C LEU A 49 7.48 -8.20 4.06
N ALA A 50 8.61 -8.58 4.67
CA ALA A 50 8.66 -9.72 5.57
C ALA A 50 7.67 -9.59 6.73
N PHE A 51 7.75 -8.45 7.42
CA PHE A 51 6.87 -8.07 8.51
C PHE A 51 5.41 -7.96 8.06
N ILE A 52 5.13 -7.26 6.95
CA ILE A 52 3.77 -7.07 6.40
C ILE A 52 3.09 -8.42 6.09
N LEU A 53 3.73 -9.33 5.36
CA LEU A 53 3.05 -10.60 5.06
C LEU A 53 2.99 -11.53 6.28
N ALA A 54 3.83 -11.35 7.31
CA ALA A 54 3.68 -12.07 8.57
C ALA A 54 2.41 -11.64 9.31
N ILE A 55 2.09 -10.32 9.34
CA ILE A 55 0.79 -9.82 9.82
C ILE A 55 -0.35 -10.45 9.04
N ARG A 56 -0.26 -10.42 7.70
CA ARG A 56 -1.24 -11.06 6.80
C ARG A 56 -1.44 -12.54 7.11
N ALA A 57 -0.36 -13.30 7.29
CA ALA A 57 -0.39 -14.73 7.60
C ALA A 57 -1.03 -15.02 8.96
N ARG A 58 -0.81 -14.17 9.96
CA ARG A 58 -1.40 -14.30 11.30
C ARG A 58 -2.92 -14.13 11.31
N SER A 59 -3.48 -13.54 10.27
CA SER A 59 -4.93 -13.35 10.09
C SER A 59 -5.62 -14.54 9.40
N SER A 60 -4.90 -15.63 9.14
CA SER A 60 -5.44 -16.90 8.65
C SER A 60 -6.31 -17.65 9.69
N ASP A 61 -7.17 -18.55 9.19
CA ASP A 61 -8.07 -19.40 9.97
C ASP A 61 -7.38 -20.18 11.09
N LYS A 62 -7.98 -20.17 12.29
CA LYS A 62 -7.51 -20.82 13.52
C LYS A 62 -7.11 -22.30 13.34
N LYS A 63 -7.72 -23.03 12.40
CA LYS A 63 -7.44 -24.46 12.13
C LYS A 63 -6.04 -24.70 11.55
N GLU A 64 -5.48 -23.80 10.73
CA GLU A 64 -4.13 -23.96 10.17
C GLU A 64 -3.02 -23.66 11.21
N ARG A 65 -3.27 -22.81 12.21
CA ARG A 65 -2.32 -22.57 13.32
C ARG A 65 -2.09 -23.81 14.17
N LEU A 66 -3.13 -24.61 14.42
CA LEU A 66 -3.05 -25.85 15.20
C LEU A 66 -2.15 -26.90 14.52
N GLY A 67 -2.24 -27.02 13.18
CA GLY A 67 -1.52 -28.06 12.43
C GLY A 67 -0.01 -27.82 12.27
N ARG A 68 0.48 -26.58 12.42
CA ARG A 68 1.90 -26.25 12.18
C ARG A 68 2.78 -26.30 13.42
N TYR A 69 2.19 -26.17 14.62
CA TYR A 69 2.96 -25.87 15.85
C TYR A 69 2.54 -26.66 17.09
N GLY A 70 1.62 -27.62 16.98
CA GLY A 70 1.32 -28.57 18.06
C GLY A 70 0.61 -28.00 19.31
N TYR A 71 0.45 -26.68 19.44
CA TYR A 71 -0.31 -26.06 20.52
C TYR A 71 -1.05 -24.78 20.09
N LYS A 72 -2.16 -24.46 20.78
CA LYS A 72 -2.92 -23.22 20.60
C LYS A 72 -2.18 -22.06 21.28
N SER A 73 -1.40 -21.27 20.55
CA SER A 73 -1.08 -19.91 21.03
C SER A 73 -2.37 -19.10 21.05
N SER A 74 -2.91 -18.84 22.24
CA SER A 74 -4.17 -18.12 22.42
C SER A 74 -4.03 -16.61 22.14
N PHE A 75 -2.81 -16.07 22.30
CA PHE A 75 -2.54 -14.64 22.17
C PHE A 75 -1.46 -14.33 21.12
N SER A 76 -1.66 -13.24 20.38
CA SER A 76 -0.74 -12.76 19.35
C SER A 76 -0.52 -11.27 19.54
N ARG A 77 0.73 -10.85 19.71
CA ARG A 77 1.15 -9.44 19.77
C ARG A 77 1.87 -9.09 18.46
N ILE A 78 1.51 -7.94 17.88
CA ILE A 78 2.34 -7.24 16.90
C ILE A 78 3.07 -6.18 17.71
N ASN A 79 4.38 -6.33 17.83
CA ASN A 79 5.22 -5.35 18.49
C ASN A 79 5.49 -4.23 17.47
N LEU A 80 5.27 -2.97 17.84
CA LEU A 80 5.63 -1.82 17.01
C LEU A 80 6.69 -0.94 17.71
N ASP A 81 7.11 -1.33 18.91
CA ASP A 81 7.98 -0.57 19.81
C ASP A 81 9.41 -0.44 19.26
N GLN A 82 9.80 -1.30 18.31
CA GLN A 82 11.13 -1.30 17.68
C GLN A 82 11.23 -0.40 16.43
N ILE A 83 10.10 0.07 15.89
CA ILE A 83 10.11 0.92 14.71
C ILE A 83 10.64 2.29 15.13
N LYS A 84 11.72 2.73 14.50
CA LYS A 84 12.32 4.05 14.68
C LYS A 84 11.88 5.03 13.60
N ASP A 85 11.67 4.53 12.38
CA ASP A 85 11.23 5.31 11.23
C ASP A 85 10.34 4.47 10.30
N ILE A 86 9.36 5.13 9.68
CA ILE A 86 8.39 4.52 8.77
C ILE A 86 8.02 5.49 7.65
N ASP A 87 8.12 5.03 6.40
CA ASP A 87 7.67 5.82 5.25
C ASP A 87 6.13 5.92 5.22
N PRO A 88 5.56 7.06 4.81
CA PRO A 88 4.09 7.24 4.72
C PRO A 88 3.38 6.14 3.93
N ALA A 89 3.96 5.72 2.80
CA ALA A 89 3.45 4.64 1.97
C ALA A 89 3.39 3.29 2.71
N VAL A 90 4.42 2.99 3.52
CA VAL A 90 4.43 1.77 4.34
C VAL A 90 3.41 1.88 5.47
N GLY A 91 3.26 3.06 6.07
CA GLY A 91 2.20 3.34 7.06
C GLY A 91 0.81 3.02 6.51
N LEU A 92 0.49 3.49 5.30
CA LEU A 92 -0.78 3.20 4.62
C LEU A 92 -0.99 1.70 4.39
N VAL A 93 0.02 1.02 3.85
CA VAL A 93 -0.08 -0.43 3.59
C VAL A 93 -0.27 -1.21 4.89
N LEU A 94 0.51 -0.87 5.93
CA LEU A 94 0.41 -1.51 7.25
C LEU A 94 -0.98 -1.27 7.87
N ALA A 95 -1.49 -0.04 7.79
CA ALA A 95 -2.84 0.31 8.25
C ALA A 95 -3.91 -0.53 7.55
N GLY A 96 -3.83 -0.69 6.22
CA GLY A 96 -4.75 -1.54 5.46
C GLY A 96 -4.65 -3.04 5.81
N GLU A 97 -3.44 -3.55 6.09
CA GLU A 97 -3.27 -4.94 6.56
C GLU A 97 -3.86 -5.15 7.96
N MET A 98 -3.66 -4.19 8.86
CA MET A 98 -4.21 -4.21 10.21
C MET A 98 -5.73 -4.08 10.18
N ASP A 99 -6.28 -3.10 9.48
CA ASP A 99 -7.73 -2.88 9.33
C ASP A 99 -8.43 -4.15 8.80
N ARG A 100 -7.92 -4.73 7.71
CA ARG A 100 -8.46 -5.98 7.17
C ARG A 100 -8.41 -7.13 8.19
N SER A 101 -7.29 -7.26 8.88
CA SER A 101 -7.05 -8.32 9.87
C SER A 101 -7.98 -8.22 11.08
N PHE A 102 -8.28 -6.99 11.50
CA PHE A 102 -9.03 -6.71 12.71
C PHE A 102 -10.54 -6.64 12.47
N THR A 103 -11.00 -6.14 11.31
CA THR A 103 -12.43 -6.13 10.99
C THR A 103 -13.06 -7.54 10.94
N LYS A 104 -12.26 -8.61 10.75
CA LYS A 104 -12.77 -9.99 10.78
C LYS A 104 -12.78 -10.65 12.15
N ARG A 105 -12.11 -10.06 13.14
CA ARG A 105 -11.98 -10.63 14.49
C ARG A 105 -13.02 -10.00 15.42
N GLN A 106 -14.30 -10.25 15.15
CA GLN A 106 -15.39 -9.85 16.05
C GLN A 106 -15.13 -10.42 17.45
N GLY A 107 -15.25 -9.58 18.48
CA GLY A 107 -15.05 -9.96 19.89
C GLY A 107 -13.59 -10.05 20.37
N VAL A 108 -12.60 -9.64 19.57
CA VAL A 108 -11.20 -9.52 20.03
C VAL A 108 -10.94 -8.09 20.50
N THR A 109 -10.64 -7.93 21.79
CA THR A 109 -10.16 -6.65 22.32
C THR A 109 -8.74 -6.40 21.85
N LEU A 110 -8.56 -5.39 21.01
CA LEU A 110 -7.24 -4.88 20.65
C LEU A 110 -6.75 -3.93 21.72
N ARG A 111 -5.46 -4.02 22.03
CA ARG A 111 -4.78 -3.12 22.95
C ARG A 111 -3.52 -2.62 22.28
N SER A 112 -3.30 -1.32 22.36
CA SER A 112 -2.06 -0.69 21.94
C SER A 112 -1.17 -0.48 23.16
N ASN A 113 0.14 -0.62 22.97
CA ASN A 113 1.17 -0.11 23.88
C ASN A 113 1.90 1.05 23.19
N ASP A 114 1.15 1.99 22.61
CA ASP A 114 1.71 3.10 21.84
C ASP A 114 2.55 4.06 22.68
N ASP A 115 2.40 4.01 24.01
CA ASP A 115 3.27 4.69 24.97
C ASP A 115 4.74 4.25 24.90
N GLN A 116 5.02 3.09 24.30
CA GLN A 116 6.37 2.54 24.11
C GLN A 116 6.93 2.80 22.71
N TRP A 117 6.14 3.38 21.79
CA TRP A 117 6.58 3.58 20.42
C TRP A 117 7.50 4.78 20.30
N HIS A 118 8.38 4.73 19.29
CA HIS A 118 9.15 5.90 18.91
C HIS A 118 8.21 7.06 18.57
N GLU A 119 8.52 8.27 19.03
CA GLU A 119 7.64 9.44 18.95
C GLU A 119 7.22 9.78 17.51
N ASN A 120 8.14 9.72 16.54
CA ASN A 120 7.82 9.96 15.13
C ASN A 120 6.82 8.92 14.57
N VAL A 121 6.91 7.67 15.01
CA VAL A 121 6.01 6.58 14.58
C VAL A 121 4.66 6.72 15.25
N ARG A 122 4.65 7.05 16.54
CA ARG A 122 3.44 7.28 17.33
C ARG A 122 2.66 8.47 16.77
N GLU A 123 3.33 9.60 16.56
CA GLU A 123 2.74 10.82 16.02
C GLU A 123 2.16 10.58 14.63
N LEU A 124 2.91 9.88 13.77
CA LEU A 124 2.43 9.48 12.44
C LEU A 124 1.11 8.70 12.54
N PHE A 125 1.04 7.65 13.36
CA PHE A 125 -0.17 6.82 13.46
C PHE A 125 -1.33 7.48 14.22
N LEU A 126 -1.03 8.41 15.13
CA LEU A 126 -2.04 9.24 15.77
C LEU A 126 -2.68 10.19 14.76
N THR A 127 -1.86 10.98 14.08
CA THR A 127 -2.31 12.01 13.13
C THR A 127 -2.95 11.41 11.89
N SER A 128 -2.40 10.29 11.39
CA SER A 128 -2.97 9.55 10.26
C SER A 128 -4.23 8.74 10.62
N GLY A 129 -4.70 8.78 11.88
CA GLY A 129 -5.96 8.15 12.27
C GLY A 129 -5.94 6.61 12.30
N LEU A 130 -4.78 5.98 12.54
CA LEU A 130 -4.70 4.51 12.66
C LEU A 130 -5.63 4.01 13.78
N PHE A 131 -5.63 4.68 14.93
CA PHE A 131 -6.43 4.31 16.09
C PHE A 131 -7.93 4.34 15.78
N GLU A 132 -8.36 5.33 15.02
CA GLU A 132 -9.74 5.53 14.58
C GLU A 132 -10.13 4.45 13.56
N LEU A 133 -9.26 4.19 12.58
CA LEU A 133 -9.43 3.12 11.60
C LEU A 133 -9.58 1.75 12.28
N LEU A 134 -8.75 1.47 13.30
CA LEU A 134 -8.76 0.21 14.04
C LEU A 134 -9.76 0.16 15.19
N ARG A 135 -10.46 1.26 15.48
CA ARG A 135 -11.43 1.41 16.57
C ARG A 135 -10.84 1.07 17.95
N ILE A 136 -9.63 1.58 18.20
CA ILE A 136 -8.91 1.44 19.47
C ILE A 136 -8.61 2.83 20.03
N ALA A 137 -8.58 2.96 21.36
CA ALA A 137 -8.11 4.19 21.98
C ALA A 137 -6.57 4.19 22.06
N PRO A 138 -5.91 5.31 21.72
CA PRO A 138 -4.49 5.48 22.06
C PRO A 138 -4.33 5.59 23.58
N LYS A 139 -3.17 5.22 24.10
CA LYS A 139 -2.84 5.50 25.50
C LYS A 139 -2.59 7.01 25.71
N GLY A 140 -3.03 7.54 26.85
CA GLY A 140 -3.02 8.96 27.14
C GLY A 140 -1.63 9.62 27.35
N SER A 141 -1.58 10.90 26.96
CA SER A 141 -0.82 12.04 27.53
C SER A 141 0.72 12.00 27.69
N PHE A 142 1.47 11.51 26.71
CA PHE A 142 2.83 12.03 26.52
C PHE A 142 3.13 12.24 25.04
N ILE A 143 3.05 13.49 24.60
CA ILE A 143 3.59 13.93 23.31
C ILE A 143 5.01 14.38 23.62
N ARG A 144 5.99 13.51 23.34
CA ARG A 144 7.36 14.01 23.17
C ARG A 144 7.41 14.73 21.82
N PRO A 145 7.99 15.94 21.73
CA PRO A 145 8.20 16.58 20.45
C PRO A 145 8.97 15.65 19.52
N PRO A 146 8.58 15.49 18.25
CA PRO A 146 9.32 14.67 17.29
C PRO A 146 10.80 15.08 17.22
N ALA A 147 11.74 14.16 17.43
CA ALA A 147 13.19 14.40 17.30
C ALA A 147 13.67 14.37 15.83
N GLY A 148 12.79 14.61 14.86
CA GLY A 148 13.10 14.53 13.44
C GLY A 148 12.12 15.32 12.57
N PRO A 149 12.26 15.21 11.23
CA PRO A 149 11.45 15.98 10.30
C PRO A 149 9.96 15.71 10.52
N VAL A 150 9.20 16.80 10.66
CA VAL A 150 7.78 16.72 11.06
C VAL A 150 6.94 16.40 9.83
N ARG A 151 6.73 15.12 9.57
CA ARG A 151 5.75 14.68 8.56
C ARG A 151 4.34 14.85 9.12
N ARG A 152 3.48 15.54 8.37
CA ARG A 152 2.05 15.67 8.68
C ARG A 152 1.27 14.75 7.75
N MET A 153 0.38 13.93 8.29
CA MET A 153 -0.45 13.02 7.49
C MET A 153 -1.92 13.38 7.61
N LEU A 154 -2.65 13.19 6.52
CA LEU A 154 -4.10 13.12 6.55
C LEU A 154 -4.54 11.80 7.16
N LYS A 155 -5.75 11.80 7.71
CA LYS A 155 -6.37 10.57 8.21
C LYS A 155 -6.53 9.54 7.10
N TYR A 156 -6.30 8.27 7.43
CA TYR A 156 -6.53 7.17 6.51
C TYR A 156 -8.01 7.11 6.13
N ARG A 157 -8.27 7.11 4.82
CA ARG A 157 -9.58 6.88 4.24
C ARG A 157 -9.71 5.43 3.82
N ARG A 158 -10.92 4.88 3.91
CA ARG A 158 -11.27 3.54 3.44
C ARG A 158 -12.52 3.62 2.58
N GLY A 159 -12.51 2.95 1.44
CA GLY A 159 -13.71 2.76 0.61
C GLY A 159 -13.67 1.45 -0.16
N SER A 160 -14.75 1.12 -0.88
CA SER A 160 -14.86 -0.11 -1.70
C SER A 160 -15.45 0.15 -3.09
N ALA A 161 -15.76 1.40 -3.39
CA ALA A 161 -16.31 1.85 -4.66
C ALA A 161 -15.57 3.13 -5.11
N PRO A 162 -15.67 3.51 -6.39
CA PRO A 162 -15.13 4.78 -6.87
C PRO A 162 -15.92 5.93 -6.25
N ASP A 163 -15.22 6.90 -5.68
CA ASP A 163 -15.86 8.02 -4.98
C ASP A 163 -15.12 9.32 -5.32
N GLY A 164 -15.68 10.05 -6.28
CA GLY A 164 -15.11 11.32 -6.73
C GLY A 164 -15.16 12.42 -5.67
N GLN A 165 -16.10 12.35 -4.72
CA GLN A 165 -16.15 13.28 -3.61
C GLN A 165 -15.00 13.01 -2.63
N GLN A 166 -14.73 11.74 -2.32
CA GLN A 166 -13.58 11.38 -1.48
C GLN A 166 -12.24 11.71 -2.14
N ALA A 167 -12.14 11.59 -3.47
CA ALA A 167 -10.96 12.03 -4.22
C ALA A 167 -10.73 13.54 -4.09
N ASP A 168 -11.77 14.35 -4.33
CA ASP A 168 -11.64 15.82 -4.24
C ASP A 168 -11.34 16.28 -2.81
N GLN A 169 -12.00 15.69 -1.81
CA GLN A 169 -11.76 16.01 -0.40
C GLN A 169 -10.34 15.65 0.04
N LEU A 170 -9.79 14.52 -0.42
CA LEU A 170 -8.41 14.14 -0.09
C LEU A 170 -7.41 15.19 -0.60
N ARG A 171 -7.63 15.70 -1.82
CA ARG A 171 -6.82 16.77 -2.40
C ARG A 171 -6.97 18.06 -1.59
N VAL A 172 -8.21 18.52 -1.37
CA VAL A 172 -8.50 19.77 -0.64
C VAL A 172 -7.87 19.76 0.75
N GLU A 173 -8.07 18.69 1.52
CA GLU A 173 -7.50 18.59 2.87
C GLU A 173 -5.97 18.58 2.87
N LEU A 174 -5.34 17.99 1.84
CA LEU A 174 -3.88 17.99 1.72
C LEU A 174 -3.35 19.39 1.41
N GLU A 175 -4.02 20.10 0.51
CA GLU A 175 -3.70 21.49 0.16
C GLU A 175 -3.91 22.43 1.34
N GLU A 176 -4.98 22.24 2.13
CA GLU A 176 -5.23 22.97 3.37
C GLU A 176 -4.17 22.67 4.44
N LEU A 177 -3.70 21.43 4.53
CA LEU A 177 -2.69 21.00 5.50
C LEU A 177 -1.33 21.70 5.29
N CYS A 178 -0.95 21.92 4.04
CA CYS A 178 0.35 22.50 3.68
C CYS A 178 0.29 23.96 3.21
N GLY A 179 -0.89 24.48 2.86
CA GLY A 179 -1.07 25.81 2.29
C GLY A 179 -0.55 25.95 0.85
N LEU A 180 -0.44 24.85 0.11
CA LEU A 180 0.12 24.79 -1.25
C LEU A 180 -0.79 23.92 -2.13
N GLU A 181 -0.83 24.22 -3.43
CA GLU A 181 -1.58 23.40 -4.39
C GLU A 181 -0.83 22.09 -4.68
N PHE A 182 -1.48 20.94 -4.53
CA PHE A 182 -0.85 19.68 -4.92
C PHE A 182 -0.63 19.64 -6.44
N GLY A 183 -1.59 20.16 -7.20
CA GLY A 183 -1.57 20.20 -8.65
C GLY A 183 -2.93 20.58 -9.23
N PRO A 184 -3.08 20.61 -10.56
CA PRO A 184 -4.33 20.97 -11.21
C PRO A 184 -5.47 20.04 -10.78
N ARG A 185 -6.56 20.63 -10.29
CA ARG A 185 -7.73 19.93 -9.73
C ARG A 185 -8.21 18.77 -10.60
N VAL A 186 -8.38 19.00 -11.91
CA VAL A 186 -8.98 17.99 -12.82
C VAL A 186 -8.05 16.76 -13.00
N PRO A 187 -6.78 16.91 -13.44
CA PRO A 187 -5.83 15.79 -13.50
C PRO A 187 -5.70 15.01 -12.18
N VAL A 188 -5.57 15.72 -11.05
CA VAL A 188 -5.43 15.09 -9.73
C VAL A 188 -6.67 14.26 -9.38
N ASN A 189 -7.86 14.85 -9.51
CA ASN A 189 -9.10 14.15 -9.20
C ASN A 189 -9.33 12.96 -10.14
N ASN A 190 -9.03 13.12 -11.44
CA ASN A 190 -9.13 12.04 -12.42
C ASN A 190 -8.22 10.87 -12.06
N ALA A 191 -6.98 11.14 -11.64
CA ALA A 191 -6.01 10.11 -11.27
C ALA A 191 -6.45 9.32 -10.03
N LEU A 192 -6.92 10.02 -9.00
CA LEU A 192 -7.46 9.39 -7.79
C LEU A 192 -8.72 8.57 -8.11
N CYS A 193 -9.66 9.13 -8.88
CA CYS A 193 -10.87 8.43 -9.31
C CYS A 193 -10.54 7.20 -10.14
N GLU A 194 -9.57 7.28 -11.05
CA GLU A 194 -9.14 6.14 -11.86
C GLU A 194 -8.53 5.05 -10.99
N ALA A 195 -7.67 5.40 -10.03
CA ALA A 195 -7.11 4.44 -9.11
C ALA A 195 -8.21 3.72 -8.31
N MET A 196 -9.20 4.44 -7.75
CA MET A 196 -10.34 3.83 -7.07
C MET A 196 -11.22 2.97 -8.01
N THR A 197 -11.37 3.40 -9.26
CA THR A 197 -12.10 2.69 -10.32
C THR A 197 -11.43 1.36 -10.68
N ASN A 198 -10.09 1.35 -10.77
CA ASN A 198 -9.30 0.15 -11.00
C ASN A 198 -9.50 -0.86 -9.85
N VAL A 199 -9.62 -0.37 -8.61
CA VAL A 199 -9.94 -1.23 -7.47
C VAL A 199 -11.30 -1.88 -7.62
N HIS A 200 -12.34 -1.07 -7.87
CA HIS A 200 -13.71 -1.55 -7.95
C HIS A 200 -13.93 -2.58 -9.08
N HIS A 201 -13.37 -2.34 -10.26
CA HIS A 201 -13.63 -3.17 -11.43
C HIS A 201 -12.63 -4.32 -11.65
N HIS A 202 -11.38 -4.18 -11.21
CA HIS A 202 -10.31 -5.09 -11.63
C HIS A 202 -9.56 -5.76 -10.49
N ALA A 203 -9.40 -5.09 -9.34
CA ALA A 203 -8.58 -5.60 -8.26
C ALA A 203 -9.12 -6.88 -7.61
N TYR A 204 -10.44 -7.12 -7.65
CA TYR A 204 -11.08 -8.22 -6.94
C TYR A 204 -11.99 -9.08 -7.83
N PRO A 205 -11.43 -9.92 -8.73
CA PRO A 205 -12.22 -10.72 -9.65
C PRO A 205 -13.05 -11.80 -8.93
N PRO A 206 -14.30 -12.06 -9.38
CA PRO A 206 -15.16 -13.06 -8.78
C PRO A 206 -14.56 -14.46 -8.91
N GLY A 207 -14.85 -15.34 -7.95
CA GLY A 207 -14.37 -16.73 -7.94
C GLY A 207 -12.87 -16.91 -7.65
N ARG A 208 -12.08 -15.83 -7.52
CA ARG A 208 -10.68 -15.96 -7.11
C ARG A 208 -10.59 -16.50 -5.69
N ILE A 209 -9.74 -17.51 -5.51
CA ILE A 209 -9.40 -18.04 -4.19
C ILE A 209 -8.20 -17.27 -3.63
N TRP A 210 -8.40 -16.66 -2.46
CA TRP A 210 -7.39 -15.86 -1.80
C TRP A 210 -6.77 -16.62 -0.63
N TYR A 211 -5.48 -16.42 -0.44
CA TYR A 211 -4.73 -16.96 0.68
C TYR A 211 -3.75 -15.88 1.19
N PRO A 212 -3.55 -15.73 2.51
CA PRO A 212 -4.14 -16.50 3.62
C PRO A 212 -5.59 -16.16 3.92
N MET A 213 -6.12 -15.07 3.37
CA MET A 213 -7.45 -14.57 3.71
C MET A 213 -8.12 -13.88 2.52
N GLN A 214 -9.44 -14.01 2.44
CA GLN A 214 -10.28 -13.28 1.48
C GLN A 214 -10.25 -11.76 1.77
N PRO A 215 -9.84 -10.91 0.82
CA PRO A 215 -9.98 -9.46 0.96
C PRO A 215 -11.46 -9.07 0.84
N LYS A 216 -11.79 -7.88 1.33
CA LYS A 216 -13.17 -7.35 1.35
C LYS A 216 -13.53 -6.50 0.14
N GLY A 217 -12.58 -6.24 -0.75
CA GLY A 217 -12.81 -5.31 -1.86
C GLY A 217 -12.52 -3.85 -1.50
N ASP A 218 -11.77 -3.60 -0.43
CA ASP A 218 -11.48 -2.24 0.04
C ASP A 218 -10.24 -1.63 -0.65
N TRP A 219 -10.20 -0.32 -0.71
CA TRP A 219 -9.02 0.52 -0.91
C TRP A 219 -8.79 1.41 0.31
N TRP A 220 -7.55 1.84 0.51
CA TRP A 220 -7.16 2.82 1.51
C TRP A 220 -6.40 3.97 0.85
N ALA A 221 -6.61 5.19 1.31
CA ALA A 221 -5.91 6.36 0.77
C ALA A 221 -5.52 7.35 1.88
N THR A 222 -4.46 8.13 1.64
CA THR A 222 -4.02 9.22 2.52
C THR A 222 -3.15 10.21 1.74
N GLY A 223 -2.88 11.36 2.37
CA GLY A 223 -1.91 12.34 1.93
C GLY A 223 -0.86 12.59 3.01
N ALA A 224 0.34 12.96 2.63
CA ALA A 224 1.41 13.35 3.55
C ALA A 224 2.10 14.64 3.08
N TRP A 225 2.54 15.46 4.04
CA TRP A 225 3.29 16.67 3.81
C TRP A 225 4.56 16.65 4.66
N SER A 226 5.70 16.90 4.03
CA SER A 226 7.01 17.05 4.65
C SER A 226 7.46 18.51 4.48
N PRO A 227 7.23 19.39 5.48
CA PRO A 227 7.58 20.80 5.40
C PRO A 227 9.06 21.04 5.10
N ASP A 228 9.93 20.23 5.69
CA ASP A 228 11.39 20.43 5.61
C ASP A 228 11.93 20.22 4.19
N SER A 229 11.34 19.28 3.43
CA SER A 229 11.74 18.99 2.05
C SER A 229 10.84 19.67 1.01
N GLY A 230 9.75 20.30 1.46
CA GLY A 230 8.72 20.83 0.58
C GLY A 230 7.95 19.74 -0.17
N THR A 231 7.84 18.52 0.36
CA THR A 231 7.31 17.37 -0.40
C THR A 231 5.90 16.96 0.04
N MET A 232 4.97 16.92 -0.91
CA MET A 232 3.61 16.38 -0.76
C MET A 232 3.51 14.99 -1.37
N HIS A 233 2.76 14.09 -0.72
CA HIS A 233 2.43 12.77 -1.24
C HIS A 233 0.92 12.58 -1.24
N MET A 234 0.39 11.94 -2.28
CA MET A 234 -0.92 11.27 -2.23
C MET A 234 -0.72 9.80 -2.57
N MET A 235 -1.38 8.93 -1.80
CA MET A 235 -1.18 7.49 -1.92
C MET A 235 -2.53 6.78 -1.84
N ILE A 236 -2.68 5.75 -2.66
CA ILE A 236 -3.81 4.82 -2.64
C ILE A 236 -3.31 3.38 -2.74
N TYR A 237 -3.87 2.52 -1.91
CA TYR A 237 -3.50 1.12 -1.77
C TYR A 237 -4.73 0.23 -1.83
N ASP A 238 -4.63 -0.87 -2.58
CA ASP A 238 -5.59 -1.98 -2.55
C ASP A 238 -4.87 -3.31 -2.31
N GLN A 239 -5.61 -4.32 -1.86
CA GLN A 239 -5.10 -5.67 -1.55
C GLN A 239 -5.49 -6.71 -2.61
N GLY A 240 -5.76 -6.23 -3.81
CA GLY A 240 -6.25 -6.98 -4.94
C GLY A 240 -5.20 -7.85 -5.62
N VAL A 241 -5.50 -8.21 -6.86
CA VAL A 241 -4.68 -9.13 -7.63
C VAL A 241 -3.43 -8.49 -8.23
N GLY A 242 -3.39 -7.16 -8.27
CA GLY A 242 -2.34 -6.36 -8.89
C GLY A 242 -2.49 -6.22 -10.41
N ILE A 243 -1.93 -5.13 -10.95
CA ILE A 243 -1.96 -4.78 -12.38
C ILE A 243 -1.42 -5.92 -13.27
N PRO A 244 -0.28 -6.59 -12.95
CA PRO A 244 0.22 -7.68 -13.77
C PRO A 244 -0.78 -8.84 -13.94
N ALA A 245 -1.66 -9.06 -12.96
CA ALA A 245 -2.68 -10.10 -13.03
C ALA A 245 -4.00 -9.65 -13.67
N THR A 246 -4.24 -8.34 -13.81
CA THR A 246 -5.46 -7.80 -14.44
C THR A 246 -5.26 -7.55 -15.93
N LEU A 247 -4.09 -7.02 -16.35
CA LEU A 247 -3.86 -6.62 -17.74
C LEU A 247 -4.09 -7.75 -18.76
N PRO A 248 -3.60 -9.00 -18.54
CA PRO A 248 -3.83 -10.12 -19.47
C PRO A 248 -5.28 -10.57 -19.60
N ARG A 249 -6.17 -10.10 -18.72
CA ARG A 249 -7.61 -10.41 -18.74
C ARG A 249 -8.45 -9.26 -19.25
N SER A 250 -7.84 -8.11 -19.51
CA SER A 250 -8.52 -6.92 -19.98
C SER A 250 -8.86 -7.05 -21.47
N SER A 251 -9.88 -6.32 -21.92
CA SER A 251 -10.18 -6.14 -23.34
C SER A 251 -9.03 -5.47 -24.11
N HIS A 252 -8.10 -4.82 -23.41
CA HIS A 252 -6.94 -4.14 -23.98
C HIS A 252 -5.70 -5.04 -24.12
N TRP A 253 -5.77 -6.33 -23.73
CA TRP A 253 -4.62 -7.22 -23.77
C TRP A 253 -3.99 -7.34 -25.17
N THR A 254 -4.79 -7.50 -26.22
CA THR A 254 -4.29 -7.58 -27.60
C THR A 254 -3.55 -6.31 -28.02
N SER A 255 -4.03 -5.14 -27.58
CA SER A 255 -3.35 -3.86 -27.78
C SER A 255 -2.09 -3.71 -26.92
N ALA A 256 -2.05 -4.37 -25.76
CA ALA A 256 -0.91 -4.36 -24.83
C ALA A 256 0.29 -5.12 -25.39
N ILE A 257 0.06 -6.23 -26.10
CA ILE A 257 1.11 -7.16 -26.53
C ILE A 257 2.21 -6.45 -27.34
N PRO A 258 1.91 -5.68 -28.41
CA PRO A 258 2.96 -5.02 -29.19
C PRO A 258 3.77 -4.00 -28.39
N LEU A 259 3.11 -3.29 -27.46
CA LEU A 259 3.79 -2.36 -26.56
C LEU A 259 4.70 -3.13 -25.60
N LEU A 260 4.21 -4.21 -25.01
CA LEU A 260 4.95 -5.03 -24.07
C LEU A 260 6.15 -5.69 -24.76
N ASP A 261 5.98 -6.28 -25.93
CA ASP A 261 7.08 -6.88 -26.70
C ASP A 261 8.17 -5.87 -27.05
N ARG A 262 7.81 -4.59 -27.20
CA ARG A 262 8.77 -3.50 -27.44
C ARG A 262 9.44 -3.01 -26.15
N LEU A 263 8.69 -2.84 -25.07
CA LEU A 263 9.15 -2.25 -23.81
C LEU A 263 9.90 -3.27 -22.93
N ASP A 264 9.40 -4.50 -22.90
CA ASP A 264 9.82 -5.59 -22.02
C ASP A 264 9.48 -6.97 -22.64
N PRO A 265 10.35 -7.51 -23.52
CA PRO A 265 10.13 -8.80 -24.14
C PRO A 265 9.97 -9.97 -23.15
N GLU A 266 10.59 -9.85 -21.97
CA GLU A 266 10.50 -10.82 -20.87
C GLU A 266 9.14 -10.80 -20.17
N LYS A 267 8.33 -9.76 -20.43
CA LYS A 267 6.98 -9.57 -19.88
C LYS A 267 7.00 -9.58 -18.35
N THR A 268 8.02 -8.93 -17.76
CA THR A 268 8.12 -8.79 -16.31
C THR A 268 6.91 -8.06 -15.74
N ASP A 269 6.64 -8.21 -14.44
CA ASP A 269 5.57 -7.46 -13.76
C ASP A 269 5.78 -5.94 -13.89
N ALA A 270 7.03 -5.46 -13.89
CA ALA A 270 7.35 -4.05 -14.13
C ALA A 270 7.00 -3.64 -15.58
N GLY A 271 7.34 -4.47 -16.57
CA GLY A 271 6.96 -4.26 -17.97
C GLY A 271 5.46 -4.24 -18.19
N LEU A 272 4.70 -5.12 -17.50
CA LEU A 272 3.24 -5.13 -17.55
C LEU A 272 2.62 -3.86 -16.94
N ILE A 273 3.19 -3.33 -15.85
CA ILE A 273 2.77 -2.05 -15.27
C ILE A 273 3.05 -0.90 -16.24
N GLU A 274 4.24 -0.85 -16.84
CA GLU A 274 4.62 0.18 -17.80
C GLU A 274 3.72 0.12 -19.05
N ALA A 275 3.48 -1.07 -19.60
CA ALA A 275 2.57 -1.26 -20.73
C ALA A 275 1.14 -0.84 -20.41
N ALA A 276 0.65 -1.09 -19.18
CA ALA A 276 -0.65 -0.62 -18.74
C ALA A 276 -0.74 0.92 -18.75
N LEU A 277 0.29 1.61 -18.28
CA LEU A 277 0.37 3.08 -18.32
C LEU A 277 0.43 3.61 -19.76
N GLU A 278 1.29 3.04 -20.60
CA GLU A 278 1.44 3.43 -22.01
C GLU A 278 0.16 3.18 -22.84
N LEU A 279 -0.57 2.11 -22.54
CA LEU A 279 -1.86 1.87 -23.17
C LEU A 279 -2.85 2.99 -22.88
N ARG A 280 -2.94 3.43 -21.62
CA ARG A 280 -3.82 4.56 -21.24
C ARG A 280 -3.39 5.87 -21.91
N ARG A 281 -2.10 6.06 -22.20
CA ARG A 281 -1.60 7.19 -23.00
C ARG A 281 -2.13 7.15 -24.43
N THR A 282 -2.08 5.98 -25.07
CA THR A 282 -2.47 5.81 -26.49
C THR A 282 -3.96 5.60 -26.72
N SER A 283 -4.72 5.22 -25.69
CA SER A 283 -6.16 5.03 -25.79
C SER A 283 -6.85 6.39 -25.87
N THR A 284 -7.09 6.84 -27.11
CA THR A 284 -7.76 8.11 -27.42
C THR A 284 -9.28 8.02 -27.42
N ASP A 285 -9.86 6.84 -27.18
CA ASP A 285 -11.25 6.59 -27.55
C ASP A 285 -12.17 6.41 -26.34
N ILE A 286 -13.24 7.23 -26.35
CA ILE A 286 -14.43 7.24 -25.49
C ILE A 286 -14.33 8.11 -24.21
N GLY A 287 -14.60 9.41 -24.39
CA GLY A 287 -15.32 10.22 -23.39
C GLY A 287 -14.59 10.58 -22.09
N GLY A 288 -13.27 10.78 -22.12
CA GLY A 288 -12.52 11.32 -20.97
C GLY A 288 -12.42 10.38 -19.75
N ARG A 289 -12.77 9.09 -19.89
CA ARG A 289 -12.61 8.09 -18.82
C ARG A 289 -11.30 7.31 -19.00
N GLY A 290 -10.57 7.11 -17.90
CA GLY A 290 -9.42 6.18 -17.84
C GLY A 290 -8.07 6.73 -18.30
N ARG A 291 -7.88 8.06 -18.29
CA ARG A 291 -6.59 8.73 -18.56
C ARG A 291 -5.98 9.44 -17.36
N GLY A 292 -6.65 9.47 -16.22
CA GLY A 292 -6.23 10.23 -15.04
C GLY A 292 -4.84 9.86 -14.53
N LEU A 293 -4.49 8.57 -14.46
CA LEU A 293 -3.17 8.11 -14.05
C LEU A 293 -2.06 8.69 -14.94
N TYR A 294 -2.32 8.75 -16.25
CA TYR A 294 -1.38 9.29 -17.23
C TYR A 294 -1.38 10.82 -17.25
N GLU A 295 -2.54 11.49 -17.15
CA GLU A 295 -2.64 12.95 -17.05
C GLU A 295 -1.84 13.50 -15.87
N MET A 296 -1.83 12.77 -14.75
CA MET A 296 -1.04 13.15 -13.58
C MET A 296 0.46 12.90 -13.78
N ALA A 297 0.84 11.83 -14.50
CA ALA A 297 2.22 11.62 -14.92
C ALA A 297 2.71 12.74 -15.85
N GLU A 298 1.92 13.13 -16.86
CA GLU A 298 2.23 14.27 -17.74
C GLU A 298 2.36 15.58 -16.97
N TRP A 299 1.53 15.76 -15.94
CA TRP A 299 1.62 16.94 -15.11
C TRP A 299 2.90 16.96 -14.27
N ILE A 300 3.31 15.83 -13.66
CA ILE A 300 4.61 15.70 -12.98
C ILE A 300 5.77 15.97 -13.96
N ASP A 301 5.66 15.50 -15.19
CA ASP A 301 6.64 15.80 -16.25
C ASP A 301 6.74 17.31 -16.50
N LYS A 302 5.61 18.01 -16.58
CA LYS A 302 5.59 19.47 -16.81
C LYS A 302 6.16 20.27 -15.64
N THR A 303 5.94 19.85 -14.40
CA THR A 303 6.45 20.58 -13.22
C THR A 303 7.92 20.32 -12.93
N GLN A 304 8.52 19.32 -13.59
CA GLN A 304 9.92 18.92 -13.40
C GLN A 304 10.27 18.54 -11.95
N LYS A 305 9.28 18.21 -11.12
CA LYS A 305 9.43 17.93 -9.70
C LYS A 305 8.51 16.80 -9.25
N GLY A 306 9.05 15.87 -8.46
CA GLY A 306 8.32 14.73 -7.90
C GLY A 306 8.32 13.47 -8.79
N PHE A 307 7.38 12.56 -8.55
CA PHE A 307 7.26 11.29 -9.27
C PHE A 307 5.86 10.67 -9.17
N LEU A 308 5.55 9.76 -10.10
CA LEU A 308 4.49 8.75 -9.95
C LEU A 308 5.16 7.38 -9.75
N ARG A 309 4.82 6.67 -8.68
CA ARG A 309 5.30 5.32 -8.40
C ARG A 309 4.13 4.35 -8.31
N ILE A 310 4.25 3.22 -9.00
CA ILE A 310 3.30 2.10 -8.93
C ILE A 310 4.05 0.85 -8.52
N MET A 311 3.62 0.24 -7.41
CA MET A 311 4.12 -1.06 -6.94
C MET A 311 3.00 -2.09 -7.06
N SER A 312 3.23 -3.17 -7.82
CA SER A 312 2.24 -4.23 -7.99
C SER A 312 2.89 -5.54 -8.43
N GLY A 313 2.49 -6.65 -7.81
CA GLY A 313 3.18 -7.93 -8.04
C GLY A 313 4.68 -7.79 -7.73
N ALA A 314 5.54 -8.43 -8.50
CA ALA A 314 6.99 -8.32 -8.38
C ALA A 314 7.58 -7.10 -9.11
N GLY A 315 6.74 -6.13 -9.53
CA GLY A 315 7.17 -4.97 -10.31
C GLY A 315 6.99 -3.64 -9.58
N VAL A 316 7.94 -2.73 -9.82
CA VAL A 316 7.81 -1.31 -9.51
C VAL A 316 8.11 -0.51 -10.77
N VAL A 317 7.25 0.46 -11.07
CA VAL A 317 7.48 1.46 -12.11
C VAL A 317 7.44 2.83 -11.46
N THR A 318 8.49 3.62 -11.67
CA THR A 318 8.55 5.01 -11.22
C THR A 318 8.72 5.92 -12.44
N PHE A 319 7.71 6.75 -12.69
CA PHE A 319 7.77 7.83 -13.66
C PHE A 319 8.32 9.09 -12.98
N ARG A 320 9.36 9.68 -13.56
CA ARG A 320 9.99 10.93 -13.15
C ARG A 320 10.01 11.92 -14.31
N PRO A 321 10.19 13.22 -14.02
CA PRO A 321 10.27 14.21 -15.07
C PRO A 321 11.37 13.97 -16.11
N GLY A 322 11.15 14.51 -17.29
CA GLY A 322 11.91 14.23 -18.50
C GLY A 322 11.52 12.91 -19.18
N ASN A 323 10.26 12.46 -19.00
CA ASN A 323 9.76 11.15 -19.45
C ASN A 323 10.65 9.98 -18.99
N LYS A 324 11.22 10.07 -17.79
CA LYS A 324 12.13 9.06 -17.25
C LYS A 324 11.33 7.97 -16.55
N VAL A 325 11.26 6.81 -17.16
CA VAL A 325 10.66 5.61 -16.56
C VAL A 325 11.76 4.73 -15.97
N VAL A 326 11.66 4.43 -14.68
CA VAL A 326 12.54 3.50 -13.98
C VAL A 326 11.74 2.26 -13.58
N ARG A 327 12.20 1.09 -14.02
CA ARG A 327 11.67 -0.21 -13.64
C ARG A 327 12.54 -0.86 -12.56
N ARG A 328 11.90 -1.51 -11.59
CA ARG A 328 12.58 -2.36 -10.60
C ARG A 328 11.81 -3.66 -10.40
N THR A 329 12.54 -4.76 -10.34
CA THR A 329 12.02 -6.08 -9.97
C THR A 329 12.20 -6.29 -8.48
N LEU A 330 11.16 -6.78 -7.81
CA LEU A 330 11.13 -7.04 -6.39
C LEU A 330 11.51 -8.50 -6.11
N SER A 331 12.20 -8.74 -5.00
CA SER A 331 12.62 -10.09 -4.57
C SER A 331 11.44 -11.03 -4.29
N ALA A 332 10.30 -10.48 -3.88
CA ALA A 332 9.03 -11.17 -3.74
C ALA A 332 7.87 -10.24 -4.15
N PRO A 333 6.71 -10.78 -4.55
CA PRO A 333 5.62 -9.95 -5.04
C PRO A 333 4.95 -9.13 -3.92
N PHE A 334 4.81 -7.84 -4.19
CA PHE A 334 3.95 -6.92 -3.47
C PHE A 334 2.48 -7.35 -3.57
N CYS A 335 1.76 -7.15 -2.47
CA CYS A 335 0.51 -7.83 -2.20
C CYS A 335 -0.70 -6.92 -2.44
N GLY A 336 -0.91 -6.55 -3.71
CA GLY A 336 -1.95 -5.63 -4.15
C GLY A 336 -1.42 -4.62 -5.15
N THR A 337 -1.94 -3.40 -5.13
CA THR A 337 -1.41 -2.26 -5.88
C THR A 337 -1.26 -1.08 -4.94
N LEU A 338 -0.08 -0.47 -4.92
CA LEU A 338 0.15 0.84 -4.31
C LEU A 338 0.44 1.83 -5.43
N VAL A 339 -0.32 2.91 -5.49
CA VAL A 339 -0.06 4.05 -6.36
C VAL A 339 0.27 5.25 -5.48
N GLU A 340 1.37 5.91 -5.80
CA GLU A 340 1.89 7.05 -5.05
C GLU A 340 2.27 8.16 -6.02
N TRP A 341 1.82 9.37 -5.72
CA TRP A 341 2.25 10.58 -6.38
C TRP A 341 2.99 11.44 -5.36
N GLU A 342 4.17 11.89 -5.74
CA GLU A 342 4.98 12.85 -5.01
C GLU A 342 5.08 14.14 -5.81
N VAL A 343 4.97 15.27 -5.12
CA VAL A 343 5.16 16.62 -5.66
C VAL A 343 6.06 17.39 -4.72
N GLN A 344 7.05 18.08 -5.28
CA GLN A 344 7.96 18.91 -4.49
C GLN A 344 7.75 20.40 -4.80
N HIS A 345 7.53 21.19 -3.74
CA HIS A 345 7.43 22.64 -3.76
C HIS A 345 8.70 23.27 -3.19
N GLY A 346 9.18 24.33 -3.84
CA GLY A 346 10.44 24.97 -3.46
C GLY A 346 11.68 24.13 -3.82
N ALA A 347 12.83 24.77 -3.81
CA ALA A 347 14.17 24.20 -3.75
C ALA A 347 15.02 25.20 -2.97
#